data_AF-A0A5B8LJ45-F1
#
_entry.id   AF-A0A5B8LJ45-F1
#
_cell.length_a   1.000
_cell.length_b   1.000
_cell.length_c   1.000
_cell.angle_alpha   90.00
_cell.angle_beta   90.00
_cell.angle_gamma   90.00
#
_symmetry.space_group_name_H-M   'P 1'
#
loop_
_entity.id
_entity.type
_entity.pdbx_description
1 polymer ?
#
loop_
_entity_poly.entity_id
_entity_poly.type
_entity_poly.pdbx_seq_one_letter_code
_entity_poly.pdbx_strand_id
1 'polypeptide(L)'
;MTGSLHVLTGKIAAGKSTRARALVEEAGGMVLSEDAWLSTLYPGEIADLADYRRSSERLRAAIAPLIVEMVRRGQAVILDFPANTVASRAWMKALADDAGVTATLHFLDPPDDECRARMHARNASGEHPYHVDDATFDQFTAHFVAPTDVEGFAIIRYG
;
A
#
# COMPACT_ATOMS: atom_id res chain seq x y z
N MET A 1 -19.74 15.54 6.06
CA MET A 1 -18.30 15.52 6.37
C MET A 1 -17.64 14.67 5.30
N THR A 2 -16.58 15.15 4.65
CA THR A 2 -15.81 14.37 3.68
C THR A 2 -14.83 13.46 4.44
N GLY A 3 -14.61 12.25 3.95
CA GLY A 3 -13.74 11.25 4.58
C GLY A 3 -12.27 11.54 4.32
N SER A 4 -11.42 10.55 4.61
CA SER A 4 -9.98 10.65 4.38
C SER A 4 -9.46 9.47 3.56
N LEU A 5 -8.40 9.72 2.79
CA LEU A 5 -7.68 8.69 2.05
C LEU A 5 -6.25 8.60 2.58
N HIS A 6 -5.86 7.42 3.02
CA HIS A 6 -4.55 7.14 3.57
C HIS A 6 -3.79 6.16 2.67
N VAL A 7 -2.55 6.50 2.35
CA VAL A 7 -1.65 5.70 1.53
C VAL A 7 -0.45 5.28 2.37
N LEU A 8 -0.04 4.02 2.26
CA LEU A 8 1.12 3.49 2.97
C LEU A 8 2.26 3.23 1.98
N THR A 9 3.45 3.77 2.24
CA THR A 9 4.64 3.45 1.45
C THR A 9 5.84 3.16 2.34
N GLY A 10 6.75 2.35 1.82
CA GLY A 10 7.95 1.89 2.52
C GLY A 10 8.44 0.56 1.96
N LYS A 11 9.69 0.21 2.26
CA LYS A 11 10.34 -1.03 1.83
C LYS A 11 9.66 -2.29 2.41
N ILE A 12 10.08 -3.46 1.95
CA ILE A 12 9.63 -4.74 2.54
C ILE A 12 9.91 -4.73 4.04
N ALA A 13 8.99 -5.26 4.84
CA ALA A 13 9.09 -5.28 6.30
C ALA A 13 9.24 -3.90 7.02
N ALA A 14 9.01 -2.78 6.33
CA ALA A 14 9.04 -1.44 6.93
C ALA A 14 7.93 -1.18 7.99
N GLY A 15 6.96 -2.09 8.14
CA GLY A 15 5.89 -1.98 9.14
C GLY A 15 4.54 -1.48 8.61
N LYS A 16 4.37 -1.40 7.28
CA LYS A 16 3.15 -0.89 6.62
C LYS A 16 1.85 -1.49 7.17
N SER A 17 1.73 -2.82 7.22
CA SER A 17 0.52 -3.49 7.72
C SER A 17 0.22 -3.20 9.20
N THR A 18 1.26 -3.00 10.02
CA THR A 18 1.08 -2.55 11.42
C THR A 18 0.49 -1.15 11.47
N ARG A 19 1.02 -0.23 10.64
CA ARG A 19 0.50 1.13 10.54
C ARG A 19 -0.93 1.16 9.97
N ALA A 20 -1.24 0.30 9.00
CA ALA A 20 -2.59 0.17 8.45
C ALA A 20 -3.62 -0.14 9.55
N ARG A 21 -3.31 -1.10 10.42
CA ARG A 21 -4.18 -1.46 11.55
C ARG A 21 -4.32 -0.32 12.56
N ALA A 22 -3.23 0.35 12.91
CA ALA A 22 -3.28 1.52 13.80
C ALA A 22 -4.16 2.64 13.22
N LEU A 23 -4.06 2.89 11.90
CA LEU A 23 -4.88 3.90 11.23
C LEU A 23 -6.38 3.57 11.22
N VAL A 24 -6.75 2.30 11.18
CA VAL A 24 -8.16 1.90 11.31
C VAL A 24 -8.72 2.37 12.66
N GLU A 25 -7.99 2.10 13.75
CA GLU A 25 -8.38 2.50 15.10
C GLU A 25 -8.37 4.04 15.26
N GLU A 26 -7.36 4.72 14.72
CA GLU A 26 -7.19 6.17 14.83
C GLU A 26 -8.24 6.94 14.01
N ALA A 27 -8.53 6.50 12.78
CA ALA A 27 -9.40 7.22 11.84
C ALA A 27 -10.84 6.68 11.78
N GLY A 28 -11.13 5.54 12.41
CA GLY A 28 -12.43 4.87 12.31
C GLY A 28 -12.74 4.40 10.88
N GLY A 29 -11.74 3.86 10.19
CA GLY A 29 -11.79 3.55 8.76
C GLY A 29 -11.74 2.07 8.42
N MET A 30 -11.42 1.76 7.15
CA MET A 30 -11.19 0.40 6.70
C MET A 30 -9.97 0.28 5.80
N VAL A 31 -9.29 -0.87 5.87
CA VAL A 31 -8.17 -1.21 4.98
C VAL A 31 -8.71 -1.94 3.76
N LEU A 32 -8.30 -1.46 2.58
CA LEU A 32 -8.43 -2.20 1.33
C LEU A 32 -7.07 -2.77 0.97
N SER A 33 -6.96 -4.10 0.94
CA SER A 33 -5.72 -4.82 0.65
C SER A 33 -5.76 -5.38 -0.77
N GLU A 34 -4.79 -4.99 -1.59
CA GLU A 34 -4.68 -5.49 -2.96
C GLU A 34 -4.43 -7.00 -2.96
N ASP A 35 -3.48 -7.46 -2.14
CA ASP A 35 -3.11 -8.87 -2.05
C ASP A 35 -4.30 -9.76 -1.68
N ALA A 36 -5.12 -9.35 -0.71
CA ALA A 36 -6.30 -10.11 -0.29
C ALA A 36 -7.35 -10.24 -1.40
N TRP A 37 -7.53 -9.20 -2.22
CA TRP A 37 -8.43 -9.24 -3.36
C TRP A 37 -7.86 -10.02 -4.52
N LEU A 38 -6.57 -9.85 -4.84
CA LEU A 38 -5.93 -10.60 -5.92
C LEU A 38 -5.91 -12.11 -5.62
N SER A 39 -5.63 -12.51 -4.38
CA SER A 39 -5.66 -13.93 -3.99
C SER A 39 -7.06 -14.55 -4.08
N THR A 40 -8.10 -13.73 -3.90
CA THR A 40 -9.50 -14.17 -3.93
C THR A 40 -10.07 -14.19 -5.35
N LEU A 41 -9.77 -13.16 -6.15
CA LEU A 41 -10.35 -12.94 -7.48
C LEU A 41 -9.59 -13.67 -8.59
N TYR A 42 -8.29 -13.91 -8.41
CA TYR A 42 -7.41 -14.49 -9.43
C TYR A 42 -6.60 -15.70 -8.88
N PRO A 43 -7.22 -16.68 -8.21
CA PRO A 43 -6.50 -17.80 -7.61
C PRO A 43 -5.80 -18.64 -8.68
N GLY A 44 -4.48 -18.72 -8.60
CA GLY A 44 -3.65 -19.49 -9.55
C GLY A 44 -3.44 -18.82 -10.92
N GLU A 45 -3.93 -17.59 -11.13
CA GLU A 45 -3.79 -16.86 -12.40
C GLU A 45 -2.61 -15.87 -12.43
N ILE A 46 -1.96 -15.64 -11.28
CA ILE A 46 -0.81 -14.73 -11.16
C ILE A 46 0.46 -15.58 -11.04
N ALA A 47 1.09 -15.89 -12.18
CA ALA A 47 2.33 -16.65 -12.21
C ALA A 47 3.58 -15.76 -12.28
N ASP A 48 3.43 -14.57 -12.87
CA ASP A 48 4.55 -13.64 -13.07
C ASP A 48 4.13 -12.16 -12.88
N LEU A 49 5.08 -11.26 -13.13
CA LEU A 49 4.88 -9.81 -13.00
C LEU A 49 3.90 -9.24 -14.03
N ALA A 50 3.82 -9.83 -15.23
CA ALA A 50 2.90 -9.38 -16.27
C ALA A 50 1.46 -9.75 -15.92
N ASP A 51 1.25 -10.95 -15.39
CA ASP A 51 -0.05 -11.37 -14.84
C ASP A 51 -0.46 -10.50 -13.65
N TYR A 52 0.45 -10.24 -12.71
CA TYR A 52 0.20 -9.35 -11.58
C TYR A 52 -0.22 -7.96 -12.05
N ARG A 53 0.50 -7.35 -13.00
CA ARG A 53 0.16 -6.02 -13.53
C ARG A 53 -1.23 -6.01 -14.15
N ARG A 54 -1.54 -6.98 -15.01
CA ARG A 54 -2.84 -7.10 -15.67
C ARG A 54 -3.98 -7.24 -14.64
N SER A 55 -3.80 -8.09 -13.64
CA SER A 55 -4.82 -8.35 -12.60
C SER A 55 -4.97 -7.17 -11.64
N SER A 56 -3.87 -6.53 -11.24
CA SER A 56 -3.85 -5.30 -10.43
C SER A 56 -4.55 -4.15 -11.15
N GLU A 57 -4.27 -3.92 -12.43
CA GLU A 57 -4.93 -2.87 -13.22
C GLU A 57 -6.44 -3.09 -13.34
N ARG A 58 -6.87 -4.34 -13.60
CA ARG A 58 -8.30 -4.70 -13.62
C ARG A 58 -8.97 -4.46 -12.28
N LEU A 59 -8.34 -4.88 -11.19
CA LEU A 59 -8.83 -4.66 -9.83
C LEU A 59 -8.95 -3.17 -9.54
N ARG A 60 -7.89 -2.39 -9.77
CA ARG A 60 -7.84 -0.94 -9.55
C ARG A 60 -8.93 -0.21 -10.33
N ALA A 61 -9.14 -0.57 -11.59
CA ALA A 61 -10.20 0.02 -12.41
C ALA A 61 -11.59 -0.26 -11.83
N ALA A 62 -11.84 -1.46 -11.32
CA ALA A 62 -13.13 -1.84 -10.76
C ALA A 62 -13.44 -1.12 -9.43
N ILE A 63 -12.44 -0.97 -8.56
CA ILE A 63 -12.62 -0.44 -7.20
C ILE A 63 -12.49 1.08 -7.10
N ALA A 64 -11.82 1.74 -8.06
CA ALA A 64 -11.54 3.17 -8.00
C ALA A 64 -12.81 4.02 -7.77
N PRO A 65 -13.92 3.82 -8.52
CA PRO A 65 -15.14 4.59 -8.29
C PRO A 65 -15.75 4.35 -6.90
N LEU A 66 -15.63 3.13 -6.37
CA LEU A 66 -16.12 2.78 -5.04
C LEU A 66 -15.32 3.50 -3.95
N ILE A 67 -13.99 3.51 -4.06
CA ILE A 67 -13.11 4.23 -3.12
C ILE A 67 -13.46 5.71 -3.06
N VAL A 68 -13.60 6.35 -4.23
CA VAL A 68 -13.96 7.76 -4.34
C VAL A 68 -15.30 8.04 -3.65
N GLU A 69 -16.31 7.22 -3.91
CA GLU A 69 -17.64 7.39 -3.30
C GLU A 69 -17.64 7.18 -1.79
N MET A 70 -16.88 6.19 -1.29
CA MET A 70 -16.72 5.95 0.14
C MET A 70 -16.11 7.16 0.85
N VAL A 71 -15.03 7.73 0.29
CA VAL A 71 -14.39 8.93 0.83
C VAL A 71 -15.36 10.11 0.78
N ARG A 72 -16.07 10.34 -0.33
CA ARG A 72 -17.08 11.41 -0.42
C ARG A 72 -18.21 11.26 0.61
N ARG A 73 -18.53 10.03 1.03
CA ARG A 73 -19.52 9.71 2.07
C ARG A 73 -18.99 9.81 3.50
N GLY A 74 -17.77 10.31 3.70
CA GLY A 74 -17.23 10.52 5.04
C GLY A 74 -16.43 9.33 5.60
N GLN A 75 -16.18 8.29 4.80
CA GLN A 75 -15.42 7.12 5.27
C GLN A 75 -13.91 7.37 5.18
N ALA A 76 -13.17 6.94 6.20
CA ALA A 76 -11.72 6.84 6.14
C ALA A 76 -11.33 5.53 5.42
N VAL A 77 -10.53 5.65 4.36
CA VAL A 77 -10.07 4.52 3.56
C VAL A 77 -8.55 4.45 3.61
N ILE A 78 -8.00 3.30 4.00
CA ILE A 78 -6.58 3.01 4.03
C ILE A 78 -6.26 2.07 2.87
N LEU A 79 -5.40 2.50 1.94
CA LEU A 79 -4.96 1.70 0.81
C LEU A 79 -3.70 0.92 1.19
N ASP A 80 -3.85 -0.39 1.42
CA ASP A 80 -2.76 -1.36 1.49
C ASP A 80 -2.49 -1.92 0.09
N PHE A 81 -2.07 -1.01 -0.79
CA PHE A 81 -1.69 -1.25 -2.18
C PHE A 81 -0.22 -0.88 -2.37
N PRO A 82 0.51 -1.48 -3.32
CA PRO A 82 1.91 -1.14 -3.56
C PRO A 82 2.10 0.31 -4.02
N ALA A 83 2.60 1.14 -3.11
CA ALA A 83 2.91 2.56 -3.32
C ALA A 83 4.42 2.83 -3.47
N ASN A 84 5.18 1.83 -3.91
CA ASN A 84 6.64 1.84 -4.06
C ASN A 84 7.13 2.59 -5.31
N THR A 85 6.25 2.83 -6.29
CA THR A 85 6.56 3.58 -7.51
C THR A 85 5.76 4.88 -7.59
N VAL A 86 6.30 5.87 -8.31
CA VAL A 86 5.60 7.13 -8.60
C VAL A 86 4.30 6.89 -9.36
N ALA A 87 4.27 5.96 -10.31
CA ALA A 87 3.08 5.64 -11.08
C ALA A 87 1.94 5.07 -10.22
N SER A 88 2.25 4.15 -9.30
CA SER A 88 1.26 3.65 -8.35
C SER A 88 0.70 4.75 -7.46
N ARG A 89 1.56 5.66 -6.98
CA ARG A 89 1.13 6.79 -6.15
C ARG A 89 0.31 7.81 -6.94
N ALA A 90 0.63 8.04 -8.21
CA ALA A 90 -0.17 8.90 -9.07
C ALA A 90 -1.62 8.40 -9.21
N TRP A 91 -1.82 7.08 -9.33
CA TRP A 91 -3.18 6.51 -9.29
C TRP A 91 -3.89 6.78 -7.97
N MET A 92 -3.23 6.58 -6.83
CA MET A 92 -3.82 6.84 -5.51
C MET A 92 -4.14 8.32 -5.30
N LYS A 93 -3.27 9.21 -5.80
CA LYS A 93 -3.47 10.65 -5.79
C LYS A 93 -4.70 11.06 -6.60
N ALA A 94 -4.90 10.45 -7.78
CA ALA A 94 -6.08 10.69 -8.60
C ALA A 94 -7.39 10.32 -7.87
N LEU A 95 -7.40 9.25 -7.07
CA LEU A 95 -8.57 8.90 -6.23
C LEU A 95 -8.88 10.01 -5.21
N ALA A 96 -7.84 10.58 -4.59
CA ALA A 96 -8.00 11.66 -3.63
C ALA A 96 -8.55 12.93 -4.31
N ASP A 97 -7.99 13.28 -5.47
CA ASP A 97 -8.40 14.42 -6.27
C ASP A 97 -9.85 14.30 -6.72
N ASP A 98 -10.24 13.13 -7.24
CA ASP A 98 -11.62 12.84 -7.61
C ASP A 98 -12.56 12.91 -6.39
N ALA A 99 -12.11 12.47 -5.21
CA ALA A 99 -12.87 12.58 -3.97
C ALA A 99 -12.91 14.00 -3.38
N GLY A 100 -12.10 14.93 -3.91
CA GLY A 100 -11.99 16.30 -3.43
C GLY A 100 -11.26 16.43 -2.09
N VAL A 101 -10.31 15.52 -1.80
CA VAL A 101 -9.52 15.50 -0.56
C VAL A 101 -8.03 15.45 -0.85
N THR A 102 -7.20 15.93 0.08
CA THR A 102 -5.76 15.65 0.05
C THR A 102 -5.50 14.31 0.74
N ALA A 103 -4.88 13.36 0.02
CA ALA A 103 -4.49 12.09 0.62
C ALA A 103 -3.30 12.27 1.57
N THR A 104 -3.33 11.56 2.70
CA THR A 104 -2.20 11.45 3.62
C THR A 104 -1.35 10.26 3.23
N LEU A 105 -0.07 10.50 2.96
CA LEU A 105 0.90 9.46 2.64
C LEU A 105 1.78 9.19 3.85
N HIS A 106 1.67 7.99 4.39
CA HIS A 106 2.46 7.50 5.50
C HIS A 106 3.71 6.81 4.95
N PHE A 107 4.86 7.46 5.05
CA PHE A 107 6.14 6.95 4.60
C PHE A 107 6.90 6.31 5.75
N LEU A 108 6.95 4.98 5.76
CA LEU A 108 7.77 4.20 6.68
C LEU A 108 9.15 3.98 6.05
N ASP A 109 10.17 4.59 6.65
CA ASP A 109 11.54 4.63 6.13
C ASP A 109 12.58 4.15 7.18
N PRO A 110 12.37 2.98 7.83
CA PRO A 110 13.40 2.44 8.70
C PRO A 110 14.61 1.98 7.87
N PRO A 111 15.81 1.91 8.49
CA PRO A 111 17.01 1.36 7.85
C PRO A 111 16.84 -0.05 7.26
N ASP A 112 17.66 -0.38 6.26
CA ASP A 112 17.55 -1.66 5.54
C ASP A 112 17.90 -2.87 6.41
N ASP A 113 18.88 -2.72 7.31
CA ASP A 113 19.26 -3.74 8.29
C ASP A 113 18.10 -4.05 9.24
N GLU A 114 17.37 -3.03 9.69
CA GLU A 114 16.17 -3.23 10.50
C GLU A 114 15.03 -3.90 9.71
N CYS A 115 14.81 -3.47 8.46
CA CYS A 115 13.84 -4.13 7.58
C CYS A 115 14.16 -5.62 7.41
N ARG A 116 15.43 -5.96 7.14
CA ARG A 116 15.87 -7.36 7.00
C ARG A 116 15.69 -8.14 8.29
N ALA A 117 16.10 -7.59 9.43
CA ALA A 117 15.91 -8.24 10.73
C ALA A 117 14.43 -8.58 10.98
N ARG A 118 13.52 -7.63 10.69
CA ARG A 118 12.06 -7.83 10.79
C ARG A 118 11.56 -8.87 9.78
N MET A 119 12.08 -8.87 8.55
CA MET A 119 11.75 -9.85 7.52
C MET A 119 12.12 -11.27 7.95
N HIS A 120 13.36 -11.48 8.40
CA HIS A 120 13.82 -12.80 8.87
C HIS A 120 13.03 -13.29 10.08
N ALA A 121 12.71 -12.41 11.03
CA ALA A 121 11.89 -12.78 12.19
C ALA A 121 10.49 -13.24 11.79
N ARG A 122 9.85 -12.59 10.79
CA ARG A 122 8.53 -13.01 10.27
C ARG A 122 8.60 -14.32 9.50
N ASN A 123 9.64 -14.51 8.69
CA ASN A 123 9.85 -15.77 7.99
C ASN A 123 9.99 -16.94 8.98
N ALA A 124 10.69 -16.71 10.10
CA ALA A 124 10.86 -17.70 11.15
C ALA A 124 9.57 -17.99 11.96
N SER A 125 8.64 -17.03 12.07
CA SER A 125 7.38 -17.24 12.80
C SER A 125 6.36 -18.07 12.02
N GLY A 126 6.46 -18.12 10.69
CA GLY A 126 5.52 -18.85 9.83
C GLY A 126 4.12 -18.23 9.72
N GLU A 127 3.92 -17.04 10.28
CA GLU A 127 2.62 -16.36 10.35
C GLU A 127 2.24 -15.63 9.06
N HIS A 128 3.16 -15.52 8.09
CA HIS A 128 2.93 -14.86 6.81
C HIS A 128 3.01 -15.85 5.63
N PRO A 129 2.08 -15.77 4.66
CA PRO A 129 2.04 -16.71 3.54
C PRO A 129 3.21 -16.55 2.54
N TYR A 130 3.99 -15.47 2.66
CA TYR A 130 5.10 -15.16 1.77
C TYR A 130 6.42 -15.23 2.52
N HIS A 131 7.30 -16.12 2.09
CA HIS A 131 8.68 -16.19 2.56
C HIS A 131 9.56 -15.37 1.61
N VAL A 132 10.10 -14.25 2.10
CA VAL A 132 10.93 -13.33 1.30
C VAL A 132 12.39 -13.52 1.69
N ASP A 133 13.26 -13.79 0.72
CA ASP A 133 14.71 -13.86 0.96
C ASP A 133 15.41 -12.51 0.71
N ASP A 134 16.69 -12.44 1.05
CA ASP A 134 17.48 -11.22 0.91
C ASP A 134 17.62 -10.75 -0.54
N ALA A 135 17.70 -11.68 -1.49
CA ALA A 135 17.80 -11.36 -2.91
C ALA A 135 16.51 -10.70 -3.42
N THR A 136 15.35 -11.22 -2.99
CA THR A 136 14.05 -10.62 -3.26
C THR A 136 13.93 -9.27 -2.58
N PHE A 137 14.39 -9.14 -1.33
CA PHE A 137 14.42 -7.85 -0.64
C PHE A 137 15.18 -6.79 -1.45
N ASP A 138 16.37 -7.12 -1.94
CA ASP A 138 17.19 -6.22 -2.75
C ASP A 138 16.52 -5.85 -4.08
N GLN A 139 15.95 -6.84 -4.77
CA GLN A 139 15.26 -6.61 -6.03
C GLN A 139 14.10 -5.62 -5.87
N PHE A 140 13.25 -5.80 -4.85
CA PHE A 140 12.13 -4.91 -4.60
C PHE A 140 12.58 -3.53 -4.11
N THR A 141 13.63 -3.48 -3.28
CA THR A 141 14.20 -2.24 -2.78
C THR A 141 14.83 -1.41 -3.91
N ALA A 142 15.44 -2.04 -4.91
CA ALA A 142 15.99 -1.35 -6.08
C ALA A 142 14.93 -0.61 -6.91
N HIS A 143 13.66 -1.04 -6.84
CA HIS A 143 12.54 -0.38 -7.51
C HIS A 143 11.83 0.66 -6.63
N PHE A 144 12.21 0.77 -5.35
CA PHE A 144 11.57 1.70 -4.43
C PHE A 144 12.03 3.14 -4.71
N VAL A 145 11.07 4.02 -4.94
CA VAL A 145 11.32 5.47 -5.05
C VAL A 145 10.64 6.16 -3.88
N ALA A 146 11.45 6.84 -3.05
CA ALA A 146 10.93 7.61 -1.92
C ALA A 146 9.90 8.66 -2.39
N PRO A 147 8.82 8.89 -1.64
CA PRO A 147 7.84 9.92 -1.96
C PRO A 147 8.46 11.31 -1.83
N THR A 148 7.97 12.24 -2.65
CA THR A 148 8.43 13.65 -2.64
C THR A 148 7.23 14.60 -2.61
N ASP A 149 7.46 15.83 -2.15
CA ASP A 149 6.39 16.83 -1.99
C ASP A 149 5.72 17.21 -3.32
N VAL A 150 6.43 17.07 -4.45
CA VAL A 150 5.88 17.36 -5.78
C VAL A 150 4.74 16.42 -6.18
N GLU A 151 4.57 15.29 -5.48
CA GLU A 151 3.47 14.36 -5.69
C GLU A 151 2.15 14.83 -5.04
N GLY A 152 2.19 15.88 -4.21
CA GLY A 152 1.00 16.55 -3.69
C GLY A 152 0.26 15.79 -2.57
N PHE A 153 0.94 14.89 -1.87
CA PHE A 153 0.42 14.24 -0.67
C PHE A 153 0.70 15.07 0.59
N ALA A 154 -0.12 14.91 1.63
CA ALA A 154 0.28 15.26 2.99
C ALA A 154 1.17 14.13 3.54
N ILE A 155 2.51 14.31 3.49
CA ILE A 155 3.46 13.25 3.85
C ILE A 155 3.72 13.24 5.37
N ILE A 156 3.57 12.08 6.00
CA ILE A 156 4.00 11.80 7.37
C ILE A 156 5.09 10.73 7.33
N ARG A 157 6.28 11.05 7.82
CA ARG A 157 7.43 10.12 7.84
C ARG A 157 7.56 9.41 9.20
N TYR A 158 7.86 8.12 9.15
CA TYR A 158 8.12 7.25 10.30
C TYR A 158 9.53 6.66 10.15
N GLY A 159 10.36 6.82 11.18
CA GLY A 159 11.69 6.19 11.29
C GLY A 159 11.65 4.98 12.20
#